data_AF-A0A509L9W1-F1
#
_entry.id   AF-A0A509L9W1-F1
#
_cell.length_a   1.000
_cell.length_b   1.000
_cell.length_c   1.000
_cell.angle_alpha   90.00
_cell.angle_beta   90.00
_cell.angle_gamma   90.00
#
_symmetry.space_group_name_H-M   'P 1'
#
loop_
_entity.id
_entity.type
_entity.pdbx_description
1 polymer ?
#
loop_
_entity_poly.entity_id
_entity_poly.type
_entity_poly.pdbx_seq_one_letter_code
_entity_poly.pdbx_strand_id
1 'polypeptide(L)'
;DIPLLVEHFLKKYSQETAKHVDHVSKNTLTQLKRYPWPGNVRELENAIERAVVLSKSRTLRSGDFSFLSTSIPRKKTPSLREVGQAYILEVLEMCDWNITHAAKILGINRVTLHKKIDRSGLRTLKK
;
A
#
# COMPACT_ATOMS: atom_id res chain seq x y z
N ASP A 1 -6.88 15.35 12.91
CA ASP A 1 -6.96 14.58 14.18
C ASP A 1 -5.80 13.64 14.49
N ILE A 2 -4.80 13.45 13.61
CA ILE A 2 -3.63 12.61 13.91
C ILE A 2 -2.85 13.02 15.18
N PRO A 3 -2.58 14.31 15.47
CA PRO A 3 -1.84 14.68 16.69
C PRO A 3 -2.51 14.24 17.99
N LEU A 4 -3.83 14.40 18.07
CA LEU A 4 -4.60 14.03 19.24
C LEU A 4 -4.57 12.51 19.46
N LEU A 5 -4.68 11.73 18.39
CA LEU A 5 -4.55 10.27 18.43
C LEU A 5 -3.15 9.84 18.86
N VAL A 6 -2.11 10.48 18.34
CA VAL A 6 -0.72 10.22 18.73
C VAL A 6 -0.52 10.48 20.22
N GLU A 7 -1.01 11.60 20.74
CA GLU A 7 -0.92 11.93 22.17
C GLU A 7 -1.68 10.91 23.04
N HIS A 8 -2.88 10.52 22.60
CA HIS A 8 -3.69 9.51 23.29
C HIS A 8 -2.96 8.16 23.40
N PHE A 9 -2.47 7.63 22.27
CA PHE A 9 -1.76 6.35 22.26
C PHE A 9 -0.42 6.43 22.98
N LEU A 10 0.32 7.55 22.85
CA LEU A 10 1.58 7.74 23.54
C LEU A 10 1.39 7.66 25.06
N LYS A 11 0.37 8.34 25.60
CA LYS A 11 0.05 8.30 27.03
C LYS A 11 -0.34 6.89 27.48
N LYS A 12 -1.21 6.21 26.72
CA LYS A 12 -1.64 4.84 27.00
C LYS A 12 -0.44 3.88 27.10
N TYR A 13 0.39 3.83 26.06
CA TYR A 13 1.49 2.86 26.00
C TYR A 13 2.68 3.23 26.88
N SER A 14 2.93 4.51 27.14
CA SER A 14 3.93 4.93 28.14
C SER A 14 3.57 4.40 29.53
N GLN A 15 2.28 4.42 29.91
CA GLN A 15 1.80 3.88 31.17
C GLN A 15 1.86 2.34 31.20
N GLU A 16 1.36 1.67 30.16
CA GLU A 16 1.34 0.20 30.09
C GLU A 16 2.74 -0.43 30.07
N THR A 17 3.71 0.22 29.42
CA THR A 17 5.09 -0.30 29.31
C THR A 17 6.03 0.18 30.43
N ALA A 18 5.53 0.98 31.39
CA ALA A 18 6.32 1.63 32.44
C ALA A 18 7.54 2.41 31.91
N LYS A 19 7.44 2.92 30.67
CA LYS A 19 8.50 3.71 30.04
C LYS A 19 8.21 5.20 30.11
N HIS A 20 9.25 5.99 30.34
CA HIS A 20 9.18 7.46 30.36
C HIS A 20 9.21 8.10 28.96
N VAL A 21 8.42 7.59 28.01
CA VAL A 21 8.29 8.19 26.67
C VAL A 21 7.09 9.13 26.64
N ASP A 22 7.35 10.43 26.74
CA ASP A 22 6.29 11.43 26.90
C ASP A 22 6.19 12.42 25.73
N HIS A 23 7.13 12.39 24.77
CA HIS A 23 7.13 13.32 23.64
C HIS A 23 7.36 12.65 22.28
N VAL A 24 6.78 13.22 21.24
CA VAL A 24 7.11 12.94 19.83
C VAL A 24 7.72 14.20 19.23
N SER A 25 8.86 14.07 18.55
CA SER A 25 9.52 15.21 17.93
C SER A 25 8.63 15.87 16.86
N LYS A 26 8.70 17.20 16.70
CA LYS A 26 7.88 17.94 15.73
C LYS A 26 8.05 17.43 14.29
N ASN A 27 9.28 17.05 13.92
CA ASN A 27 9.56 16.48 12.60
C ASN A 27 8.82 15.14 12.43
N THR A 28 8.95 14.25 13.42
CA THR A 28 8.26 12.96 13.42
C THR A 28 6.74 13.11 13.38
N LEU A 29 6.18 14.03 14.16
CA LEU A 29 4.73 14.32 14.12
C LEU A 29 4.28 14.78 12.72
N THR A 30 5.12 15.56 12.03
CA THR A 30 4.85 16.00 10.65
C THR A 30 4.89 14.82 9.68
N GLN A 31 5.81 13.88 9.85
CA GLN A 31 5.86 12.65 9.06
C GLN A 31 4.63 11.77 9.29
N LEU A 32 4.23 11.58 10.56
CA LEU A 32 3.03 10.80 10.91
C LEU A 32 1.76 11.43 10.34
N LYS A 33 1.67 12.75 10.23
CA LYS A 33 0.55 13.44 9.56
C LYS A 33 0.50 13.20 8.05
N ARG A 34 1.66 13.06 7.40
CA ARG A 34 1.77 12.88 5.95
C ARG A 34 1.63 11.42 5.52
N TYR A 35 1.82 10.49 6.45
CA TYR A 35 1.70 9.07 6.17
C TYR A 35 0.23 8.71 5.89
N PRO A 36 -0.07 7.93 4.85
CA PRO A 36 -1.45 7.67 4.41
C PRO A 36 -2.23 6.71 5.31
N TRP A 37 -1.58 6.02 6.25
CA TRP A 37 -2.19 5.05 7.18
C TRP A 37 -3.16 4.07 6.48
N PRO A 38 -2.69 3.24 5.53
CA PRO A 38 -3.54 2.33 4.75
C PRO A 38 -4.38 1.35 5.61
N GLY A 39 -3.96 1.07 6.85
CA GLY A 39 -4.67 0.28 7.85
C GLY A 39 -5.52 1.09 8.83
N ASN A 40 -5.77 2.37 8.55
CA ASN A 40 -6.51 3.33 9.39
C ASN A 40 -5.86 3.55 10.77
N VAL A 41 -6.67 3.99 11.75
CA VAL A 41 -6.25 4.32 13.12
C VAL A 41 -5.53 3.17 13.83
N ARG A 42 -5.86 1.90 13.52
CA ARG A 42 -5.18 0.74 14.11
C ARG A 42 -3.70 0.64 13.69
N GLU A 43 -3.37 1.06 12.48
CA GLU A 43 -1.97 1.07 12.05
C GLU A 43 -1.18 2.16 12.77
N LEU A 44 -1.80 3.32 13.00
CA LEU A 44 -1.23 4.38 13.84
C LEU A 44 -1.01 3.90 15.28
N GLU A 45 -2.01 3.25 15.88
CA GLU A 45 -1.91 2.69 17.23
C GLU A 45 -0.73 1.71 17.36
N ASN A 46 -0.66 0.71 16.48
CA ASN A 46 0.43 -0.28 16.45
C ASN A 46 1.81 0.36 16.23
N ALA A 47 1.88 1.41 15.39
CA ALA A 47 3.12 2.12 15.15
C ALA A 47 3.60 2.86 16.41
N ILE A 48 2.69 3.54 17.12
CA ILE A 48 3.02 4.23 18.38
C ILE A 48 3.42 3.22 19.45
N GLU A 49 2.65 2.14 19.64
CA GLU A 49 2.99 1.06 20.58
C GLU A 49 4.40 0.54 20.34
N ARG A 50 4.70 0.13 19.11
CA ARG A 50 6.01 -0.42 18.74
C ARG A 50 7.13 0.60 18.94
N ALA A 51 6.89 1.87 18.60
CA ALA A 51 7.88 2.92 18.79
C ALA A 51 8.17 3.14 20.29
N VAL A 52 7.16 3.12 21.16
CA VAL A 52 7.33 3.20 22.62
C VAL A 52 8.10 1.98 23.16
N VAL A 53 7.73 0.77 22.74
CA VAL A 53 8.39 -0.48 23.17
C VAL A 53 9.85 -0.56 22.72
N LEU A 54 10.21 0.01 21.58
CA LEU A 54 11.59 0.00 21.07
C LEU A 54 12.41 1.21 21.50
N SER A 55 11.76 2.32 21.86
CA SER A 55 12.46 3.54 22.24
C SER A 55 13.31 3.34 23.49
N LYS A 56 14.51 3.90 23.44
CA LYS A 56 15.45 4.02 24.57
C LYS A 56 15.48 5.45 25.15
N SER A 57 14.71 6.37 24.56
CA SER A 57 14.70 7.79 24.91
C SER A 57 13.30 8.25 25.30
N ARG A 58 13.22 9.40 25.99
CA ARG A 58 11.94 10.02 26.36
C ARG A 58 11.20 10.64 25.17
N THR A 59 11.90 10.84 24.05
CA THR A 59 11.33 11.47 22.85
C THR A 59 11.42 10.53 21.66
N LEU A 60 10.28 10.22 21.05
CA LEU A 60 10.22 9.48 19.80
C LEU A 60 10.66 10.36 18.63
N ARG A 61 11.57 9.82 17.83
CA ARG A 61 12.17 10.44 16.64
C ARG A 61 11.85 9.60 15.41
N SER A 62 12.17 10.11 14.24
CA SER A 62 11.84 9.47 12.96
C SER A 62 12.46 8.06 12.82
N GLY A 63 13.62 7.83 13.44
CA GLY A 63 14.26 6.51 13.45
C GLY A 63 13.45 5.44 14.18
N ASP A 64 12.68 5.82 15.20
CA ASP A 64 11.80 4.91 15.95
C ASP A 64 10.62 4.41 15.10
N PHE A 65 10.37 5.05 13.95
CA PHE A 65 9.34 4.68 12.97
C PHE A 65 9.92 4.14 11.66
N SER A 66 11.20 3.78 11.63
CA SER A 66 11.87 3.20 10.44
C SER A 66 11.19 1.94 9.89
N PHE A 67 10.41 1.21 10.70
CA PHE A 67 9.62 0.08 10.23
C PHE A 67 8.42 0.49 9.35
N LEU A 68 7.98 1.75 9.38
CA LEU A 68 6.91 2.24 8.49
C LEU A 68 7.37 2.26 7.03
N SER A 69 8.66 2.54 6.75
CA SER A 69 9.20 2.43 5.38
C SER A 69 9.35 0.97 4.92
N THR A 70 9.44 0.03 5.86
CA THR A 70 9.49 -1.42 5.61
C THR A 70 8.10 -2.03 5.51
N SER A 71 7.03 -1.27 5.73
CA SER A 71 5.74 -1.65 5.19
C SER A 71 5.91 -1.60 3.68
N ILE A 72 6.23 -2.76 3.10
CA ILE A 72 6.19 -3.00 1.67
C ILE A 72 4.87 -2.35 1.26
N PRO A 73 4.86 -1.29 0.41
CA PRO A 73 3.61 -0.76 -0.06
C PRO A 73 2.90 -1.99 -0.57
N ARG A 74 1.79 -2.39 0.06
CA ARG A 74 1.08 -3.59 -0.36
C ARG A 74 0.80 -3.28 -1.82
N LYS A 75 1.61 -3.85 -2.74
CA LYS A 75 1.37 -3.78 -4.17
C LYS A 75 -0.07 -4.21 -4.22
N LYS A 76 -0.98 -3.29 -4.58
CA LYS A 76 -2.43 -3.57 -4.59
C LYS A 76 -2.54 -4.98 -5.11
N THR A 77 -2.99 -5.92 -4.28
CA THR A 77 -3.08 -7.31 -4.72
C THR A 77 -4.00 -7.24 -5.92
N PRO A 78 -3.48 -7.46 -7.14
CA PRO A 78 -4.27 -7.18 -8.32
C PRO A 78 -5.49 -8.09 -8.25
N SER A 79 -6.66 -7.50 -8.46
CA SER A 79 -7.88 -8.27 -8.62
C SER A 79 -7.66 -9.31 -9.72
N LEU A 80 -8.40 -10.43 -9.66
CA LEU A 80 -8.37 -11.43 -10.72
C LEU A 80 -8.61 -10.81 -12.11
N ARG A 81 -9.40 -9.73 -12.15
CA ARG A 81 -9.62 -8.93 -13.36
C ARG A 81 -8.35 -8.24 -13.83
N GLU A 82 -7.62 -7.56 -12.96
CA GLU A 82 -6.35 -6.87 -13.30
C GLU A 82 -5.28 -7.85 -13.73
N VAL A 83 -5.15 -9.00 -13.05
CA VAL A 83 -4.26 -10.09 -13.48
C VAL A 83 -4.62 -10.58 -14.88
N GLY A 84 -5.90 -10.84 -15.12
CA GLY A 84 -6.38 -11.28 -16.42
C GLY A 84 -6.18 -10.21 -17.52
N GLN A 85 -6.32 -8.93 -17.20
CA GLN A 85 -6.10 -7.83 -18.14
C GLN A 85 -4.61 -7.69 -18.52
N ALA A 86 -3.71 -7.79 -17.54
CA ALA A 86 -2.28 -7.75 -17.76
C ALA A 86 -1.84 -8.90 -18.68
N TYR A 87 -2.32 -10.12 -18.42
CA TYR A 87 -2.00 -11.27 -19.25
C TYR A 87 -2.55 -11.16 -20.69
N ILE A 88 -3.76 -10.62 -20.86
CA ILE A 88 -4.32 -10.34 -22.19
C ILE A 88 -3.43 -9.36 -22.96
N LEU A 89 -2.95 -8.30 -22.30
CA LEU A 89 -2.08 -7.31 -22.93
C LEU A 89 -0.74 -7.93 -23.36
N GLU A 90 -0.12 -8.72 -22.48
CA GLU A 90 1.12 -9.44 -22.77
C GLU A 90 0.98 -10.34 -24.00
N VAL A 91 -0.09 -11.14 -24.08
CA VAL A 91 -0.35 -12.00 -25.24
C VAL A 91 -0.64 -11.18 -26.51
N LEU A 92 -1.31 -10.04 -26.41
CA LEU A 92 -1.52 -9.16 -27.55
C LEU A 92 -0.20 -8.58 -28.06
N GLU A 93 0.70 -8.13 -27.18
CA GLU A 93 2.02 -7.61 -27.55
C GLU A 93 2.89 -8.69 -28.20
N MET A 94 2.93 -9.91 -27.63
CA MET A 94 3.65 -11.04 -28.22
C MET A 94 3.15 -11.44 -29.62
N CYS A 95 1.89 -11.12 -29.92
CA CYS A 95 1.26 -11.43 -31.21
C CYS A 95 1.19 -10.22 -32.15
N ASP A 96 1.92 -9.13 -31.90
CA ASP A 96 1.84 -7.88 -32.68
C ASP A 96 0.39 -7.37 -32.87
N TRP A 97 -0.42 -7.51 -31.82
CA TRP A 97 -1.85 -7.18 -31.81
C TRP A 97 -2.72 -7.99 -32.78
N ASN A 98 -2.24 -9.14 -33.25
CA ASN A 98 -3.06 -10.08 -34.02
C ASN A 98 -4.09 -10.76 -33.12
N ILE A 99 -5.30 -10.18 -33.06
CA ILE A 99 -6.39 -10.63 -32.19
C ILE A 99 -6.78 -12.09 -32.46
N THR A 100 -6.72 -12.55 -33.71
CA THR A 100 -7.04 -13.95 -34.04
C THR A 100 -6.01 -14.91 -33.46
N HIS A 101 -4.73 -14.56 -33.53
CA HIS A 101 -3.65 -15.37 -32.96
C HIS A 101 -3.66 -15.33 -31.43
N ALA A 102 -3.78 -14.13 -30.84
CA ALA A 102 -3.87 -13.94 -29.39
C ALA A 102 -5.07 -14.67 -28.77
N ALA A 103 -6.22 -14.68 -29.44
CA ALA A 103 -7.41 -15.41 -28.98
C ALA A 103 -7.17 -16.93 -28.90
N LYS A 104 -6.43 -17.50 -29.86
CA LYS A 104 -6.05 -18.91 -29.84
C LYS A 104 -5.14 -19.24 -28.66
N ILE A 105 -4.12 -18.41 -28.41
CA ILE A 105 -3.20 -18.58 -27.26
C ILE A 105 -3.96 -18.48 -25.93
N LEU A 106 -4.86 -17.50 -25.82
CA LEU A 106 -5.69 -17.30 -24.63
C LEU A 106 -6.81 -18.36 -24.47
N GLY A 107 -6.99 -19.25 -25.46
CA GLY A 107 -8.03 -20.29 -25.42
C GLY A 107 -9.46 -19.75 -25.43
N ILE A 108 -9.69 -18.54 -25.97
CA ILE A 108 -11.01 -17.90 -26.00
C ILE A 108 -11.45 -17.55 -27.42
N ASN A 109 -12.75 -17.36 -27.61
CA ASN A 109 -13.27 -16.89 -28.88
C ASN A 109 -12.77 -15.46 -29.18
N ARG A 110 -12.43 -15.19 -30.45
CA ARG A 110 -12.03 -13.86 -30.96
C ARG A 110 -12.99 -12.74 -30.55
N VAL A 111 -14.31 -12.98 -30.60
CA VAL A 111 -15.34 -12.00 -30.20
C VAL A 111 -15.27 -11.70 -28.69
N THR A 112 -14.99 -12.72 -27.88
CA THR A 112 -14.80 -12.58 -26.42
C THR A 112 -13.55 -11.75 -26.12
N LEU A 113 -12.45 -11.97 -26.84
CA LEU A 113 -11.24 -11.18 -26.72
C LEU A 113 -11.50 -9.71 -27.10
N HIS A 114 -12.17 -9.47 -28.23
CA HIS A 114 -12.57 -8.11 -28.65
C HIS A 114 -13.34 -7.36 -27.56
N LYS A 115 -14.39 -7.99 -27.00
CA LYS A 115 -15.19 -7.41 -25.92
C LYS A 115 -14.36 -7.12 -24.66
N LYS A 116 -13.41 -8.00 -24.32
CA LYS A 116 -12.50 -7.80 -23.18
C LYS A 116 -11.53 -6.64 -23.40
N ILE A 117 -11.00 -6.48 -24.61
CA ILE A 117 -10.13 -5.36 -24.99
C ILE A 117 -10.89 -4.03 -24.84
N ASP A 118 -12.10 -3.94 -25.39
CA ASP A 118 -12.90 -2.72 -25.37
C ASP A 118 -13.32 -2.33 -23.93
N ARG A 119 -13.80 -3.29 -23.13
CA ARG A 119 -14.17 -3.06 -21.71
C ARG A 119 -13.00 -2.71 -20.80
N SER A 120 -11.78 -3.00 -21.23
CA SER A 120 -10.57 -2.80 -20.43
C SER A 120 -9.78 -1.57 -20.86
N GLY A 121 -10.20 -0.87 -21.93
CA GLY A 121 -9.49 0.27 -22.47
C GLY A 121 -8.12 -0.06 -23.06
N LEU A 122 -7.81 -1.33 -23.33
CA LEU A 122 -6.47 -1.75 -23.75
C LEU A 122 -6.07 -1.20 -25.13
N ARG A 123 -7.03 -0.83 -25.99
CA ARG A 123 -6.77 -0.26 -27.33
C ARG A 123 -5.90 1.00 -27.31
N THR A 124 -5.95 1.79 -26.24
CA THR A 124 -5.17 3.03 -26.13
C THR A 124 -3.70 2.79 -25.74
N LEU A 125 -3.36 1.55 -25.36
CA LEU A 125 -2.01 1.14 -24.98
C LEU A 125 -1.23 0.50 -26.13
N LYS A 126 -1.82 0.41 -27.32
CA LYS A 126 -1.13 -0.01 -28.53
C LYS A 126 -0.05 1.04 -28.85
N LYS A 127 1.21 0.70 -28.59
CA LYS A 127 2.38 1.48 -28.99
C LYS A 127 2.57 1.47 -30.50
#